data_AF-A0A1Y5F306-F1
#
_entry.id   AF-A0A1Y5F306-F1
#
_cell.length_a   1.000
_cell.length_b   1.000
_cell.length_c   1.000
_cell.angle_alpha   90.00
_cell.angle_beta   90.00
_cell.angle_gamma   90.00
#
_symmetry.space_group_name_H-M   'P 1'
#
loop_
_entity.id
_entity.type
_entity.pdbx_description
1 polymer ?
#
loop_
_entity_poly.entity_id
_entity_poly.type
_entity_poly.pdbx_seq_one_letter_code
_entity_poly.pdbx_strand_id
1 'polypeptide(L)'
;MSNEKDQDKKEYNFGEIKEFNLQEIEEEVLNESIYLDVFAGSDVRFKENIAPLKDAMNGVLSLNTYTYDYKTEEFPENDFSAANQIGVMAQDVERVFPQAVKTDSKGMKHVNYSMLTPILLEAVKDLHEKLEDQQKIIEELKNK
;
A
#
# COMPACT_ATOMS: atom_id res chain seq x y z
N MET A 1 -23.75 -22.58 42.70
CA MET A 1 -23.04 -22.88 41.45
C MET A 1 -22.89 -21.57 40.71
N SER A 2 -21.77 -20.90 40.95
CA SER A 2 -21.34 -19.66 40.30
C SER A 2 -20.71 -20.02 38.96
N ASN A 3 -21.26 -19.55 37.85
CA ASN A 3 -20.69 -19.75 36.53
C ASN A 3 -19.51 -18.80 36.33
N GLU A 4 -18.31 -19.38 36.36
CA GLU A 4 -17.06 -18.78 35.89
C GLU A 4 -17.10 -18.59 34.37
N LYS A 5 -17.49 -17.40 33.87
CA LYS A 5 -17.12 -16.92 32.52
C LYS A 5 -17.09 -15.39 32.44
N ASP A 6 -16.63 -14.73 33.50
CA ASP A 6 -16.61 -13.27 33.60
C ASP A 6 -15.21 -12.71 33.85
N GLN A 7 -14.19 -13.32 33.25
CA GLN A 7 -12.84 -12.76 33.26
C GLN A 7 -12.27 -12.64 31.85
N ASP A 8 -11.91 -11.39 31.55
CA ASP A 8 -11.06 -10.90 30.47
C ASP A 8 -11.70 -10.72 29.08
N LYS A 9 -12.81 -9.97 29.02
CA LYS A 9 -13.00 -9.05 27.89
C LYS A 9 -11.97 -7.92 28.04
N LYS A 10 -10.81 -8.05 27.37
CA LYS A 10 -9.91 -6.91 27.20
C LYS A 10 -10.62 -5.86 26.36
N GLU A 11 -10.83 -4.70 26.96
CA GLU A 11 -11.41 -3.52 26.32
C GLU A 11 -10.38 -3.03 25.28
N TYR A 12 -10.60 -3.37 24.01
CA TYR A 12 -9.80 -2.85 22.91
C TYR A 12 -10.47 -1.59 22.40
N ASN A 13 -9.90 -0.43 22.73
CA ASN A 13 -10.38 0.86 22.25
C ASN A 13 -9.77 1.17 20.88
N PHE A 14 -10.60 1.17 19.84
CA PHE A 14 -10.27 1.79 18.56
C PHE A 14 -11.06 3.11 18.48
N GLY A 15 -10.52 4.18 19.07
CA GLY A 15 -11.21 5.47 19.20
C GLY A 15 -12.38 5.46 20.20
N GLU A 16 -13.47 6.21 19.93
CA GLU A 16 -14.64 6.37 20.81
C GLU A 16 -15.70 5.24 20.71
N ILE A 17 -15.45 4.19 19.91
CA ILE A 17 -16.42 3.13 19.65
C ILE A 17 -16.37 2.09 20.78
N LYS A 18 -17.49 1.91 21.49
CA LYS A 18 -17.58 1.08 22.71
C LYS A 18 -18.17 -0.31 22.52
N GLU A 19 -18.77 -0.65 21.37
CA GLU A 19 -19.23 -2.01 21.07
C GLU A 19 -19.05 -2.36 19.58
N PHE A 20 -18.49 -3.53 19.31
CA PHE A 20 -18.21 -4.01 17.95
C PHE A 20 -19.40 -4.78 17.38
N ASN A 21 -20.11 -4.20 16.40
CA ASN A 21 -20.97 -4.96 15.49
C ASN A 21 -20.16 -5.33 14.24
N LEU A 22 -19.95 -6.62 14.00
CA LEU A 22 -19.19 -7.13 12.85
C LEU A 22 -19.72 -6.63 11.49
N GLN A 23 -21.04 -6.44 11.36
CA GLN A 23 -21.65 -5.96 10.12
C GLN A 23 -21.41 -4.46 9.90
N GLU A 24 -21.46 -3.65 10.97
CA GLU A 24 -21.13 -2.22 10.91
C GLU A 24 -19.63 -2.00 10.66
N ILE A 25 -18.78 -2.85 11.23
CA ILE A 25 -17.34 -2.85 10.95
C ILE A 25 -17.09 -3.21 9.49
N GLU A 26 -17.73 -4.26 8.96
CA GLU A 26 -17.60 -4.62 7.55
C GLU A 26 -18.05 -3.45 6.65
N GLU A 27 -19.17 -2.80 6.95
CA GLU A 27 -19.66 -1.66 6.17
C GLU A 27 -18.78 -0.41 6.26
N GLU A 28 -18.25 -0.05 7.44
CA GLU A 28 -17.38 1.12 7.61
C GLU A 28 -15.94 0.85 7.13
N VAL A 29 -15.38 -0.32 7.43
CA VAL A 29 -14.00 -0.69 7.06
C VAL A 29 -13.89 -0.88 5.54
N LEU A 30 -14.89 -1.49 4.90
CA LEU A 30 -14.87 -1.69 3.44
C LEU A 30 -15.08 -0.39 2.65
N ASN A 31 -15.73 0.63 3.24
CA ASN A 31 -16.05 1.87 2.53
C ASN A 31 -15.05 3.01 2.79
N GLU A 32 -14.40 3.08 3.96
CA GLU A 32 -13.53 4.23 4.30
C GLU A 32 -12.11 3.87 4.74
N SER A 33 -11.79 2.59 4.96
CA SER A 33 -10.50 2.25 5.54
C SER A 33 -9.38 2.19 4.51
N ILE A 34 -8.61 3.28 4.45
CA ILE A 34 -7.24 3.33 3.92
C ILE A 34 -6.32 2.27 4.61
N TYR A 35 -6.78 1.62 5.68
CA TYR A 35 -5.94 0.85 6.59
C TYR A 35 -6.03 -0.69 6.51
N LEU A 36 -7.00 -1.29 5.81
CA LEU A 36 -7.10 -2.77 5.76
C LEU A 36 -7.51 -3.30 4.38
N ASP A 37 -6.58 -3.22 3.43
CA ASP A 37 -6.72 -3.81 2.09
C ASP A 37 -6.37 -5.31 2.10
N VAL A 38 -6.90 -6.07 3.07
CA VAL A 38 -6.56 -7.50 3.22
C VAL A 38 -7.34 -8.35 2.20
N PHE A 39 -8.57 -7.95 1.85
CA PHE A 39 -9.38 -8.57 0.80
C PHE A 39 -10.22 -7.53 0.04
N ALA A 40 -9.68 -7.00 -1.06
CA ALA A 40 -10.41 -6.11 -1.97
C ALA A 40 -11.15 -6.89 -3.07
N GLY A 41 -12.39 -6.50 -3.38
CA GLY A 41 -13.15 -7.02 -4.51
C GLY A 41 -12.46 -6.71 -5.84
N SER A 42 -12.02 -7.72 -6.58
CA SER A 42 -11.22 -7.56 -7.81
C SER A 42 -11.81 -8.24 -9.05
N ASP A 43 -13.03 -8.77 -8.95
CA ASP A 43 -13.78 -9.37 -10.06
C ASP A 43 -13.96 -8.38 -11.22
N VAL A 44 -13.89 -8.88 -12.46
CA VAL A 44 -14.02 -8.04 -13.66
C VAL A 44 -15.35 -7.28 -13.72
N ARG A 45 -16.41 -7.81 -13.10
CA ARG A 45 -17.73 -7.17 -13.04
C ARG A 45 -17.76 -5.91 -12.18
N PHE A 46 -16.76 -5.73 -11.31
CA PHE A 46 -16.64 -4.54 -10.45
C PHE A 46 -15.81 -3.43 -11.11
N LYS A 47 -15.36 -3.61 -12.35
CA LYS A 47 -14.42 -2.70 -13.03
C LYS A 47 -14.94 -2.30 -14.40
N GLU A 48 -14.74 -1.04 -14.75
CA GLU A 48 -15.00 -0.48 -16.07
C GLU A 48 -13.77 0.28 -16.59
N ASN A 49 -13.74 0.60 -17.89
CA ASN A 49 -12.63 1.33 -18.53
C ASN A 49 -11.25 0.67 -18.30
N ILE A 50 -11.19 -0.66 -18.40
CA ILE A 50 -9.99 -1.46 -18.12
C ILE A 50 -8.93 -1.24 -19.20
N ALA A 51 -7.73 -0.82 -18.79
CA ALA A 51 -6.56 -0.71 -19.65
C ALA A 51 -5.33 -1.35 -18.98
N PRO A 52 -4.40 -1.94 -19.75
CA PRO A 52 -3.12 -2.39 -19.21
C PRO A 52 -2.33 -1.23 -18.60
N LEU A 53 -1.68 -1.47 -17.47
CA LEU A 53 -0.69 -0.55 -16.94
C LEU A 53 0.53 -0.56 -17.88
N LYS A 54 1.05 0.62 -18.20
CA LYS A 54 2.22 0.77 -19.07
C LYS A 54 3.28 1.57 -18.33
N ASP A 55 4.54 1.36 -18.72
CA ASP A 55 5.69 2.14 -18.26
C ASP A 55 5.94 2.08 -16.75
N ALA A 56 5.49 0.99 -16.11
CA ALA A 56 5.62 0.78 -14.67
C ALA A 56 7.10 0.73 -14.25
N MET A 57 7.94 0.04 -15.03
CA MET A 57 9.37 -0.04 -14.77
C MET A 57 10.05 1.33 -14.68
N ASN A 58 9.84 2.21 -15.66
CA ASN A 58 10.49 3.53 -15.65
C ASN A 58 10.02 4.38 -14.47
N GLY A 59 8.74 4.29 -14.12
CA GLY A 59 8.21 4.94 -12.93
C GLY A 59 8.89 4.44 -11.66
N VAL A 60 8.97 3.12 -11.45
CA VAL A 60 9.65 2.51 -10.29
C VAL A 60 11.13 2.89 -10.23
N LEU A 61 11.84 2.87 -11.35
CA LEU A 61 13.27 3.24 -11.42
C LEU A 61 13.53 4.72 -11.12
N SER A 62 12.52 5.59 -11.22
CA SER A 62 12.64 7.01 -10.90
C SER A 62 12.41 7.33 -9.42
N LEU A 63 11.90 6.36 -8.64
CA LEU A 63 11.64 6.52 -7.21
C LEU A 63 12.86 6.13 -6.38
N ASN A 64 13.01 6.82 -5.25
CA ASN A 64 14.00 6.48 -4.23
C ASN A 64 13.32 5.82 -3.03
N THR A 65 14.05 4.92 -2.38
CA THR A 65 13.68 4.37 -1.07
C THR A 65 14.55 4.99 0.01
N TYR A 66 13.99 5.12 1.20
CA TYR A 66 14.59 5.81 2.33
C TYR A 66 14.44 4.99 3.59
N THR A 67 15.43 5.09 4.48
CA THR A 67 15.22 4.84 5.90
C THR A 67 15.01 6.17 6.61
N TYR A 68 14.13 6.20 7.61
CA TYR A 68 13.79 7.43 8.32
C TYR A 68 13.27 7.13 9.72
N ASP A 69 13.37 8.13 10.59
CA ASP A 69 12.73 8.14 11.89
C ASP A 69 11.57 9.14 11.85
N TYR A 70 10.43 8.78 12.44
CA TYR A 70 9.33 9.71 12.58
C TYR A 70 9.66 10.79 13.60
N LYS A 71 9.20 12.01 13.34
CA LYS A 71 9.28 13.14 14.27
C LYS A 71 8.19 13.01 15.35
N THR A 72 8.30 12.01 16.21
CA THR A 72 7.31 11.67 17.25
C THR A 72 7.04 12.82 18.23
N GLU A 73 8.05 13.66 18.50
CA GLU A 73 7.90 14.84 19.38
C GLU A 73 7.19 16.02 18.71
N GLU A 74 7.38 16.22 17.40
CA GLU A 74 6.73 17.32 16.65
C GLU A 74 5.28 16.98 16.28
N PHE A 75 4.97 15.68 16.18
CA PHE A 75 3.66 15.17 15.75
C PHE A 75 3.14 14.08 16.71
N PRO A 76 3.00 14.38 18.01
CA PRO A 76 2.64 13.39 19.03
C PRO A 76 1.23 12.80 18.83
N GLU A 77 0.35 13.49 18.12
CA GLU A 77 -1.03 13.05 17.85
C GLU A 77 -1.14 11.91 16.84
N ASN A 78 -0.07 11.64 16.07
CA ASN A 78 -0.08 10.62 15.02
C ASN A 78 0.39 9.24 15.50
N ASP A 79 0.78 9.11 16.77
CA ASP A 79 1.21 7.85 17.41
C ASP A 79 2.23 7.06 16.57
N PHE A 80 3.18 7.77 15.96
CA PHE A 80 4.18 7.14 15.12
C PHE A 80 5.13 6.26 15.93
N SER A 81 5.53 5.13 15.34
CA SER A 81 6.57 4.27 15.91
C SER A 81 7.89 5.03 16.06
N ALA A 82 8.53 4.89 17.22
CA ALA A 82 9.87 5.41 17.48
C ALA A 82 10.99 4.54 16.86
N ALA A 83 10.65 3.39 16.26
CA ALA A 83 11.62 2.57 15.56
C ALA A 83 11.98 3.18 14.20
N ASN A 84 13.18 2.88 13.71
CA ASN A 84 13.58 3.25 12.36
C ASN A 84 12.69 2.55 11.31
N GLN A 85 12.26 3.30 10.32
CA GLN A 85 11.33 2.88 9.28
C GLN A 85 12.01 2.83 7.92
N ILE A 86 11.40 2.10 6.98
CA ILE A 86 11.80 2.05 5.57
C ILE A 86 10.57 2.39 4.73
N GLY A 87 10.76 3.20 3.68
CA GLY A 87 9.66 3.53 2.78
C GLY A 87 10.06 4.49 1.68
N VAL A 88 9.07 5.24 1.20
CA VAL A 88 9.19 6.23 0.12
C VAL A 88 8.68 7.59 0.59
N MET A 89 9.10 8.66 -0.10
CA MET A 89 8.54 9.99 0.12
C MET A 89 7.25 10.14 -0.70
N ALA A 90 6.16 10.53 -0.06
CA ALA A 90 4.86 10.67 -0.73
C ALA A 90 4.91 11.66 -1.92
N GLN A 91 5.74 12.69 -1.82
CA GLN A 91 5.95 13.70 -2.85
C GLN A 91 6.67 13.13 -4.09
N ASP A 92 7.55 12.16 -3.89
CA ASP A 92 8.22 11.48 -5.00
C ASP A 92 7.24 10.55 -5.72
N VAL A 93 6.47 9.78 -4.94
CA VAL A 93 5.42 8.91 -5.48
C VAL A 93 4.39 9.72 -6.24
N GLU A 94 3.93 10.86 -5.71
CA GLU A 94 2.90 11.68 -6.36
C GLU A 94 3.31 12.18 -7.75
N ARG A 95 4.59 12.48 -7.96
CA ARG A 95 5.11 12.93 -9.26
C ARG A 95 5.05 11.85 -10.33
N VAL A 96 5.08 10.58 -9.94
CA VAL A 96 5.18 9.43 -10.84
C VAL A 96 3.86 8.65 -10.92
N PHE A 97 3.25 8.40 -9.77
CA PHE A 97 2.01 7.65 -9.58
C PHE A 97 1.05 8.46 -8.68
N PRO A 98 0.48 9.58 -9.18
CA PRO A 98 -0.37 10.46 -8.38
C PRO A 98 -1.58 9.74 -7.77
N GLN A 99 -2.11 8.70 -8.42
CA GLN A 99 -3.21 7.89 -7.93
C GLN A 99 -2.88 7.10 -6.65
N ALA A 100 -1.59 6.84 -6.39
CA ALA A 100 -1.13 6.14 -5.19
C ALA A 100 -0.93 7.08 -4.00
N VAL A 101 -1.26 8.37 -4.12
CA VAL A 101 -1.09 9.36 -3.05
C VAL A 101 -2.39 10.08 -2.77
N LYS A 102 -2.75 10.18 -1.50
CA LYS A 102 -3.87 11.00 -1.02
C LYS A 102 -3.32 12.17 -0.20
N THR A 103 -3.87 13.36 -0.43
CA THR A 103 -3.59 14.52 0.43
C THR A 103 -4.78 14.72 1.37
N ASP A 104 -4.53 14.87 2.66
CA ASP A 104 -5.58 15.13 3.66
C ASP A 104 -5.96 16.61 3.74
N SER A 105 -6.93 16.92 4.60
CA SER A 105 -7.45 18.28 4.80
C SER A 105 -6.43 19.26 5.38
N LYS A 106 -5.33 18.78 5.97
CA LYS A 106 -4.22 19.58 6.50
C LYS A 106 -3.08 19.72 5.49
N GLY A 107 -3.20 19.11 4.30
CA GLY A 107 -2.17 19.13 3.28
C GLY A 107 -1.09 18.06 3.45
N MET A 108 -1.24 17.12 4.40
CA MET A 108 -0.29 16.01 4.56
C MET A 108 -0.57 14.93 3.53
N LYS A 109 0.49 14.32 3.01
CA LYS A 109 0.40 13.32 1.94
C LYS A 109 0.62 11.92 2.49
N HIS A 110 -0.23 11.00 2.06
CA HIS A 110 -0.27 9.61 2.48
C HIS A 110 -0.13 8.70 1.25
N VAL A 111 0.70 7.68 1.34
CA VAL A 111 0.93 6.71 0.24
C VAL A 111 0.02 5.50 0.43
N ASN A 112 -0.73 5.16 -0.61
CA ASN A 112 -1.41 3.86 -0.71
C ASN A 112 -0.40 2.80 -1.17
N TYR A 113 0.24 2.14 -0.21
CA TYR A 113 1.21 1.08 -0.50
C TYR A 113 0.60 -0.13 -1.22
N SER A 114 -0.70 -0.41 -1.04
CA SER A 114 -1.39 -1.50 -1.76
C SER A 114 -1.39 -1.25 -3.26
N MET A 115 -1.57 0.00 -3.71
CA MET A 115 -1.50 0.36 -5.13
C MET A 115 -0.10 0.19 -5.73
N LEU A 116 0.96 0.20 -4.92
CA LEU A 116 2.32 -0.06 -5.41
C LEU A 116 2.51 -1.54 -5.79
N THR A 117 1.76 -2.47 -5.19
CA THR A 117 1.88 -3.91 -5.49
C THR A 117 1.63 -4.26 -6.97
N PRO A 118 0.49 -3.88 -7.61
CA PRO A 118 0.29 -4.14 -9.03
C PRO A 118 1.25 -3.34 -9.94
N ILE A 119 1.74 -2.17 -9.49
CA ILE A 119 2.77 -1.41 -10.21
C ILE A 119 4.09 -2.21 -10.24
N LEU A 120 4.52 -2.71 -9.08
CA LEU A 120 5.73 -3.53 -8.97
C LEU A 120 5.59 -4.85 -9.74
N LEU A 121 4.40 -5.46 -9.75
CA LEU A 121 4.11 -6.64 -10.58
C LEU A 121 4.38 -6.36 -12.07
N GLU A 122 3.87 -5.26 -12.60
CA GLU A 122 4.07 -4.91 -14.00
C GLU A 122 5.54 -4.56 -14.29
N ALA A 123 6.21 -3.84 -13.38
CA ALA A 123 7.64 -3.58 -13.50
C ALA A 123 8.48 -4.89 -13.53
N VAL A 124 8.12 -5.92 -12.75
CA VAL A 124 8.82 -7.21 -12.81
C VAL A 124 8.62 -7.91 -14.15
N LYS A 125 7.44 -7.81 -14.77
CA LYS A 125 7.21 -8.34 -16.13
C LYS A 125 8.02 -7.58 -17.17
N ASP A 126 8.04 -6.24 -17.10
CA ASP A 126 8.86 -5.39 -17.96
C ASP A 126 10.36 -5.77 -17.84
N LEU A 127 10.82 -6.07 -16.62
CA LEU A 127 12.20 -6.54 -16.39
C LEU A 127 12.45 -7.87 -17.09
N HIS A 128 11.52 -8.81 -16.96
CA HIS A 128 11.64 -10.14 -17.53
C HIS A 128 11.71 -10.10 -19.06
N GLU A 129 10.87 -9.30 -19.71
CA GLU A 129 10.90 -9.11 -21.16
C GLU A 129 12.27 -8.57 -21.63
N LYS A 130 12.81 -7.57 -20.92
CA LYS A 130 14.17 -7.04 -21.21
C LYS A 130 15.26 -8.11 -21.05
N LEU A 131 15.14 -9.00 -20.07
CA LEU A 131 16.09 -10.10 -19.86
C LEU A 131 16.01 -11.12 -21.01
N GLU A 132 14.81 -11.48 -21.46
CA GLU A 132 14.63 -12.38 -22.61
C GLU A 132 15.23 -11.79 -23.89
N ASP A 133 15.03 -10.50 -24.13
CA ASP A 133 15.58 -9.81 -25.29
C ASP A 133 17.11 -9.73 -25.25
N GLN A 134 17.67 -9.44 -24.08
CA GLN A 134 19.12 -9.48 -23.88
C GLN A 134 19.69 -10.90 -24.11
N GLN A 135 18.99 -11.94 -23.65
CA GLN A 135 19.42 -13.33 -23.82
C GLN A 135 19.47 -13.73 -25.30
N LYS A 136 18.45 -13.34 -26.10
CA LYS A 136 18.44 -13.57 -27.56
C LYS A 136 19.66 -12.92 -28.23
N ILE A 137 19.96 -11.67 -27.89
CA ILE A 137 21.12 -10.95 -28.44
C ILE A 137 22.43 -11.68 -28.09
N ILE A 138 22.56 -12.16 -26.85
CA ILE A 138 23.74 -12.90 -26.42
C ILE A 138 23.91 -14.20 -27.22
N GLU A 139 22.83 -14.92 -27.50
CA GLU A 139 22.87 -16.15 -28.30
C GLU A 139 23.27 -15.88 -29.76
N GLU A 140 22.71 -14.82 -30.37
CA GLU A 140 23.11 -14.38 -31.71
C GLU A 140 24.59 -14.00 -31.78
N LEU A 141 25.11 -13.33 -30.75
CA LEU A 141 26.53 -12.94 -30.69
C LEU A 141 27.47 -14.12 -30.45
N LYS A 142 27.05 -15.14 -29.69
CA LYS A 142 27.84 -16.37 -29.45
C LYS A 142 27.94 -17.27 -30.67
N ASN A 143 26.97 -17.18 -31.58
CA ASN A 143 26.91 -17.98 -32.81
C ASN A 143 27.64 -17.32 -34.00
N LYS A 144 28.32 -16.18 -33.78
CA LYS A 144 29.22 -15.52 -34.73
C LYS A 144 30.67 -15.86 -34.44
#